data_AF-A0A959MXH6-F1
#
_entry.id   AF-A0A959MXH6-F1
#
_cell.length_a   1.000
_cell.length_b   1.000
_cell.length_c   1.000
_cell.angle_alpha   90.00
_cell.angle_beta   90.00
_cell.angle_gamma   90.00
#
_symmetry.space_group_name_H-M   'P 1'
#
loop_
_entity.id
_entity.type
_entity.pdbx_description
1 polymer ?
#
loop_
_entity_poly.entity_id
_entity_poly.type
_entity_poly.pdbx_seq_one_letter_code
_entity_poly.pdbx_strand_id
1 'polypeptide(L)'
;MYTHQLIELLKTFSEKELMKLYKFLNSPYFNNSKRILALFRVLKKFHPDFDKRNFTRENIFKLVYKKADYNDSTFRNLMSDLLQLTLKFLMLEGIEKKEVETSFYVTQELFSRGNIDLLKTKMNSIDKILKDTSNMDGEYFHNKFRSETDHFYVNLLTNRVLKKQIVVAESEKLISGLVALLNYFVLESIKHNDNLFNYSRTYNIKSNINKVNQFLEIINFENLIQYLRENSFNEIPIVELYYNLIKASTNFEEEKYYFRLKESVFQCSEHLGINDNNFLHSRLIDYCVKKINLGIHSSFDLNEEIFELYQIYVSNEYYKTLSNTNLPFDAYRNVLMNCITTKKLKEMEEFIKVYSKKLLPAHIESIVNYSYALLYFEKKQFSKAMDLLNKIKFDQFVFKLDMKNLQLKIAFELGYYESAVSIIDTYKHFIKNNTLISESRRIMHNNFLNYTNKLIQFKFGSSKVNIPFLKEQLEKSKDVFDKGWLIEKTNLKVK
;
A
#
# COMPACT_ATOMS: atom_id res chain seq x y z
N MET A 1 -10.54 -31.03 -1.12
CA MET A 1 -10.18 -30.12 0.00
C MET A 1 -11.37 -29.22 0.23
N TYR A 2 -11.95 -29.20 1.43
CA TYR A 2 -13.08 -28.30 1.70
C TYR A 2 -12.57 -26.89 1.99
N THR A 3 -12.44 -26.09 0.93
CA THR A 3 -12.17 -24.66 1.02
C THR A 3 -13.49 -23.94 1.03
N HIS A 4 -13.86 -23.39 2.18
CA HIS A 4 -15.03 -22.53 2.33
C HIS A 4 -14.57 -21.17 2.86
N GLN A 5 -15.19 -20.09 2.40
CA GLN A 5 -14.81 -18.71 2.78
C GLN A 5 -14.78 -18.52 4.30
N LEU A 6 -15.72 -19.13 5.03
CA LEU A 6 -15.71 -19.15 6.50
C LEU A 6 -14.40 -19.69 7.09
N ILE A 7 -13.85 -20.76 6.54
CA ILE A 7 -12.64 -21.39 7.10
C ILE A 7 -11.44 -20.51 6.84
N GLU A 8 -11.31 -19.94 5.63
CA GLU A 8 -10.26 -18.97 5.34
C GLU A 8 -10.36 -17.73 6.24
N LEU A 9 -11.57 -17.25 6.53
CA LEU A 9 -11.79 -16.16 7.46
C LEU A 9 -11.43 -16.54 8.90
N LEU A 10 -11.85 -17.71 9.40
CA LEU A 10 -11.55 -18.13 10.78
C LEU A 10 -10.06 -18.31 11.03
N LYS A 11 -9.26 -18.67 10.01
CA LYS A 11 -7.79 -18.73 10.11
C LYS A 11 -7.14 -17.39 10.42
N THR A 12 -7.80 -16.27 10.11
CA THR A 12 -7.26 -14.94 10.37
C THR A 12 -7.53 -14.47 11.81
N PHE A 13 -8.36 -15.18 12.57
CA PHE A 13 -8.76 -14.75 13.90
C PHE A 13 -7.71 -15.12 14.94
N SER A 14 -7.40 -14.18 15.82
CA SER A 14 -6.67 -14.48 17.05
C SER A 14 -7.53 -15.28 18.03
N GLU A 15 -6.91 -15.96 18.99
CA GLU A 15 -7.63 -16.64 20.08
C GLU A 15 -8.58 -15.69 20.85
N LYS A 16 -8.19 -14.42 20.99
CA LYS A 16 -9.01 -13.38 21.60
C LYS A 16 -10.27 -13.09 20.77
N GLU A 17 -10.13 -12.96 19.45
CA GLU A 17 -11.27 -12.74 18.55
C GLU A 17 -12.19 -13.95 18.47
N LEU A 18 -11.65 -15.18 18.46
CA LEU A 18 -12.46 -16.40 18.52
C LEU A 18 -13.27 -16.48 19.83
N MET A 19 -12.72 -16.00 20.94
CA MET A 19 -13.45 -15.92 22.21
C MET A 19 -14.57 -14.87 22.16
N LYS A 20 -14.34 -13.72 21.53
CA LYS A 20 -15.39 -12.72 21.34
C LYS A 20 -16.50 -13.21 20.40
N LEU A 21 -16.15 -13.85 19.28
CA LEU A 21 -17.11 -14.47 18.37
C LEU A 21 -17.93 -15.55 19.06
N TYR A 22 -17.31 -16.35 19.95
CA TYR A 22 -18.04 -17.30 20.78
C TYR A 22 -19.12 -16.62 21.63
N LYS A 23 -18.77 -15.53 22.33
CA LYS A 23 -19.73 -14.77 23.15
C LYS A 23 -20.85 -14.18 22.31
N PHE A 24 -20.52 -13.63 21.14
CA PHE A 24 -21.48 -13.10 20.18
C PHE A 24 -22.47 -14.18 19.70
N LEU A 25 -21.98 -15.34 19.26
CA LEU A 25 -22.81 -16.46 18.79
C LEU A 25 -23.61 -17.13 19.91
N ASN A 26 -23.22 -16.96 21.17
CA ASN A 26 -23.95 -17.44 22.33
C ASN A 26 -24.98 -16.42 22.85
N SER A 27 -25.00 -15.20 22.32
CA SER A 27 -25.97 -14.18 22.70
C SER A 27 -27.33 -14.46 22.02
N PRO A 28 -28.43 -14.58 22.77
CA PRO A 28 -29.76 -14.78 22.20
C PRO A 28 -30.24 -13.58 21.37
N TYR A 29 -29.63 -12.41 21.56
CA TYR A 29 -29.92 -11.24 20.74
C TYR A 29 -29.41 -11.39 19.29
N PHE A 30 -28.28 -12.08 19.10
CA PHE A 30 -27.64 -12.21 17.79
C PHE A 30 -27.83 -13.58 17.14
N ASN A 31 -28.01 -14.64 17.93
CA ASN A 31 -28.17 -16.00 17.44
C ASN A 31 -29.14 -16.82 18.31
N ASN A 32 -30.22 -17.28 17.71
CA ASN A 32 -31.17 -18.19 18.32
C ASN A 32 -30.90 -19.68 17.99
N SER A 33 -29.98 -19.97 17.06
CA SER A 33 -29.69 -21.33 16.61
C SER A 33 -28.61 -21.98 17.47
N LYS A 34 -29.04 -22.98 18.26
CA LYS A 34 -28.13 -23.88 18.99
C LYS A 34 -27.20 -24.65 18.03
N ARG A 35 -27.63 -24.89 16.79
CA ARG A 35 -26.85 -25.62 15.77
C ARG A 35 -25.69 -24.79 15.23
N ILE A 36 -25.88 -23.49 15.01
CA ILE A 36 -24.80 -22.61 14.55
C ILE A 36 -23.71 -22.52 15.62
N LEU A 37 -24.09 -22.35 16.88
CA LEU A 37 -23.14 -22.36 17.99
C LEU A 37 -22.40 -23.71 18.12
N ALA A 38 -23.11 -24.83 17.92
CA ALA A 38 -22.49 -26.15 17.90
C ALA A 38 -21.48 -26.30 16.75
N LEU A 39 -21.83 -25.83 15.53
CA LEU A 39 -20.91 -25.81 14.39
C LEU A 39 -19.64 -25.01 14.72
N PHE A 40 -19.78 -23.79 15.23
CA PHE A 40 -18.62 -22.97 15.59
C PHE A 40 -17.74 -23.64 16.66
N ARG A 41 -18.33 -24.25 17.69
CA ARG A 41 -17.58 -25.01 18.72
C ARG A 41 -16.80 -26.18 18.13
N VAL A 42 -17.32 -26.84 17.09
CA VAL A 42 -16.60 -27.91 16.39
C VAL A 42 -15.44 -27.30 15.59
N LEU A 43 -15.71 -26.29 14.76
CA LEU A 43 -14.69 -25.66 13.90
C LEU A 43 -13.54 -25.06 14.71
N LYS A 44 -13.83 -24.43 15.86
CA LYS A 44 -12.82 -23.83 16.75
C LYS A 44 -11.76 -24.84 17.20
N LYS A 45 -12.11 -26.13 17.38
CA LYS A 45 -11.15 -27.17 17.80
C LYS A 45 -10.08 -27.47 16.74
N PHE A 46 -10.34 -27.09 15.50
CA PHE A 46 -9.44 -27.29 14.38
C PHE A 46 -8.62 -26.03 14.04
N HIS A 47 -8.85 -24.90 14.70
CA HIS A 47 -8.04 -23.69 14.53
C HIS A 47 -6.64 -23.88 15.13
N PRO A 48 -5.56 -23.31 14.53
CA PRO A 48 -5.54 -22.51 13.30
C PRO A 48 -5.38 -23.31 12.01
N ASP A 49 -4.95 -24.56 12.09
CA ASP A 49 -4.41 -25.29 10.93
C ASP A 49 -5.48 -25.99 10.08
N PHE A 50 -6.63 -26.28 10.68
CA PHE A 50 -7.74 -27.04 10.09
C PHE A 50 -7.29 -28.37 9.46
N ASP A 51 -6.62 -29.21 10.27
CA ASP A 51 -5.94 -30.45 9.84
C ASP A 51 -6.84 -31.39 9.00
N LYS A 52 -6.34 -31.71 7.81
CA LYS A 52 -7.05 -32.34 6.70
C LYS A 52 -7.52 -33.78 6.98
N ARG A 53 -6.88 -34.50 7.91
CA ARG A 53 -7.23 -35.91 8.15
C ARG A 53 -8.62 -36.07 8.78
N ASN A 54 -8.99 -35.16 9.68
CA ASN A 54 -10.25 -35.22 10.42
C ASN A 54 -11.24 -34.10 10.05
N PHE A 55 -10.83 -33.14 9.22
CA PHE A 55 -11.66 -32.02 8.78
C PHE A 55 -12.42 -32.34 7.48
N THR A 56 -13.42 -33.22 7.56
CA THR A 56 -14.34 -33.54 6.44
C THR A 56 -15.75 -33.02 6.71
N ARG A 57 -16.53 -32.76 5.64
CA ARG A 57 -17.90 -32.23 5.77
C ARG A 57 -18.78 -33.18 6.57
N GLU A 58 -18.65 -34.46 6.28
CA GLU A 58 -19.38 -35.56 6.90
C GLU A 58 -19.04 -35.66 8.39
N ASN A 59 -17.75 -35.56 8.75
CA ASN A 59 -17.33 -35.61 10.15
C ASN A 59 -17.82 -34.39 10.93
N ILE A 60 -17.68 -33.18 10.37
CA ILE A 60 -18.18 -31.95 11.01
C ILE A 60 -19.70 -32.02 11.17
N PHE A 61 -20.42 -32.43 10.13
CA PHE A 61 -21.88 -32.61 10.18
C PHE A 61 -22.27 -33.62 11.25
N LYS A 62 -21.59 -34.77 11.33
CA LYS A 62 -21.82 -35.78 12.37
C LYS A 62 -21.53 -35.24 13.77
N LEU A 63 -20.49 -34.44 13.96
CA LEU A 63 -20.20 -33.81 15.26
C LEU A 63 -21.29 -32.79 15.67
N VAL A 64 -21.90 -32.10 14.70
CA VAL A 64 -22.98 -31.14 14.95
C VAL A 64 -24.33 -31.82 15.14
N TYR A 65 -24.69 -32.79 14.31
CA TYR A 65 -25.99 -33.45 14.25
C TYR A 65 -26.06 -34.82 14.96
N LYS A 66 -24.91 -35.34 15.41
CA LYS A 66 -24.71 -36.62 16.13
C LYS A 66 -25.11 -37.86 15.33
N LYS A 67 -26.42 -38.10 15.19
CA LYS A 67 -27.03 -39.34 14.65
C LYS A 67 -27.79 -39.15 13.33
N ALA A 68 -27.72 -37.98 12.71
CA ALA A 68 -28.37 -37.74 11.42
C ALA A 68 -27.46 -38.13 10.26
N ASP A 69 -28.05 -38.66 9.19
CA ASP A 69 -27.37 -38.89 7.93
C ASP A 69 -26.89 -37.57 7.31
N TYR A 70 -25.74 -37.61 6.65
CA TYR A 70 -25.16 -36.43 6.04
C TYR A 70 -26.09 -35.83 5.00
N ASN A 71 -26.45 -34.55 5.18
CA ASN A 71 -27.19 -33.77 4.20
C ASN A 71 -26.36 -32.56 3.78
N ASP A 72 -25.91 -32.58 2.53
CA ASP A 72 -25.04 -31.53 1.99
C ASP A 72 -25.73 -30.17 1.89
N SER A 73 -27.03 -30.12 1.58
CA SER A 73 -27.79 -28.86 1.54
C SER A 73 -27.89 -28.25 2.94
N THR A 74 -28.26 -29.04 3.94
CA THR A 74 -28.32 -28.60 5.34
C THR A 74 -26.95 -28.15 5.85
N PHE A 75 -25.88 -28.85 5.50
CA PHE A 75 -24.52 -28.46 5.89
C PHE A 75 -24.09 -27.14 5.26
N ARG A 76 -24.34 -26.96 3.95
CA ARG A 76 -24.03 -25.71 3.24
C ARG A 76 -24.80 -24.53 3.82
N ASN A 77 -26.09 -24.68 4.11
CA ASN A 77 -26.89 -23.65 4.76
C ASN A 77 -26.29 -23.28 6.12
N LEU A 78 -25.95 -24.28 6.95
CA LEU A 78 -25.37 -24.02 8.27
C LEU A 78 -24.01 -23.28 8.21
N MET A 79 -23.18 -23.62 7.24
CA MET A 79 -21.90 -22.94 6.99
C MET A 79 -22.11 -21.50 6.48
N SER A 80 -23.11 -21.28 5.63
CA SER A 80 -23.50 -19.95 5.15
C SER A 80 -24.06 -19.08 6.28
N ASP A 81 -24.94 -19.63 7.13
CA ASP A 81 -25.52 -18.90 8.26
C ASP A 81 -24.44 -18.49 9.28
N LEU A 82 -23.51 -19.40 9.57
CA LEU A 82 -22.38 -19.09 10.43
C LEU A 82 -21.45 -18.03 9.80
N LEU A 83 -21.23 -18.08 8.49
CA LEU A 83 -20.48 -17.04 7.79
C LEU A 83 -21.17 -15.67 7.92
N GLN A 84 -22.48 -15.59 7.68
CA GLN A 84 -23.24 -14.34 7.82
C GLN A 84 -23.16 -13.78 9.25
N LEU A 85 -23.30 -14.62 10.27
CA LEU A 85 -23.15 -14.19 11.67
C LEU A 85 -21.71 -13.76 11.99
N THR A 86 -20.72 -14.43 11.40
CA THR A 86 -19.30 -14.05 11.58
C THR A 86 -19.00 -12.70 10.91
N LEU A 87 -19.56 -12.43 9.74
CA LEU A 87 -19.46 -11.12 9.09
C LEU A 87 -20.18 -10.03 9.89
N LYS A 88 -21.36 -10.33 10.46
CA LYS A 88 -22.07 -9.40 11.36
C LYS A 88 -21.26 -9.10 12.63
N PHE A 89 -20.59 -10.09 13.19
CA PHE A 89 -19.66 -9.90 14.30
C PHE A 89 -18.51 -8.95 13.92
N LEU A 90 -17.86 -9.16 12.76
CA LEU A 90 -16.80 -8.28 12.28
C LEU A 90 -17.28 -6.86 12.01
N MET A 91 -18.51 -6.69 11.51
CA MET A 91 -19.14 -5.37 11.36
C MET A 91 -19.22 -4.65 12.71
N LEU A 92 -19.70 -5.33 13.77
CA LEU A 92 -19.79 -4.72 15.11
C LEU A 92 -18.40 -4.39 15.68
N GLU A 93 -17.43 -5.30 15.56
CA GLU A 93 -16.04 -5.02 15.97
C GLU A 93 -15.43 -3.85 15.19
N GLY A 94 -15.79 -3.69 13.91
CA GLY A 94 -15.36 -2.57 13.08
C GLY A 94 -15.98 -1.24 13.51
N ILE A 95 -17.28 -1.23 13.84
CA ILE A 95 -18.00 -0.06 14.36
C ILE A 95 -17.42 0.35 15.71
N GLU A 96 -17.21 -0.59 16.64
CA GLU A 96 -16.63 -0.30 17.96
C GLU A 96 -15.24 0.36 17.91
N LYS A 97 -14.45 0.11 16.85
CA LYS A 97 -13.16 0.76 16.64
C LYS A 97 -13.27 2.24 16.25
N LYS A 98 -14.42 2.67 15.73
CA LYS A 98 -14.71 4.03 15.25
C LYS A 98 -15.63 4.73 16.25
N GLU A 99 -15.06 5.10 17.40
CA GLU A 99 -15.83 5.63 18.55
C GLU A 99 -16.61 6.90 18.19
N VAL A 100 -16.00 7.83 17.44
CA VAL A 100 -16.62 9.10 17.06
C VAL A 100 -17.77 8.88 16.08
N GLU A 101 -17.55 8.12 15.01
CA GLU A 101 -18.58 7.80 14.02
C GLU A 101 -19.77 7.09 14.66
N THR A 102 -19.48 6.11 15.52
CA THR A 102 -20.50 5.35 16.23
C THR A 102 -21.31 6.24 17.16
N SER A 103 -20.64 7.20 17.79
CA SER A 103 -21.29 8.17 18.66
C SER A 103 -22.31 9.03 17.92
N PHE A 104 -22.12 9.34 16.64
CA PHE A 104 -23.13 10.05 15.86
C PHE A 104 -24.42 9.25 15.62
N TYR A 105 -24.36 7.91 15.52
CA TYR A 105 -25.60 7.11 15.47
C TYR A 105 -26.35 7.18 16.80
N VAL A 106 -25.62 7.23 17.92
CA VAL A 106 -26.21 7.39 19.24
C VAL A 106 -26.85 8.77 19.39
N THR A 107 -26.21 9.85 18.93
CA THR A 107 -26.80 11.20 18.99
C THR A 107 -28.09 11.27 18.16
N GLN A 108 -28.11 10.67 16.97
CA GLN A 108 -29.33 10.59 16.13
C GLN A 108 -30.47 9.86 16.85
N GLU A 109 -30.19 8.70 17.46
CA GLU A 109 -31.18 7.93 18.22
C GLU A 109 -31.70 8.70 19.44
N LEU A 110 -30.81 9.36 20.20
CA LEU A 110 -31.19 10.18 21.35
C LEU A 110 -32.06 11.38 20.95
N PHE A 111 -31.71 12.03 19.85
CA PHE A 111 -32.47 13.14 19.30
C PHE A 111 -33.88 12.69 18.88
N SER A 112 -34.00 11.57 18.14
CA SER A 112 -35.30 11.02 17.72
C SER A 112 -36.22 10.66 18.90
N ARG A 113 -35.61 10.35 20.06
CA ARG A 113 -36.31 10.00 21.31
C ARG A 113 -36.62 11.20 22.18
N GLY A 114 -36.20 12.40 21.78
CA GLY A 114 -36.36 13.63 22.56
C GLY A 114 -35.49 13.68 23.82
N ASN A 115 -34.48 12.82 23.97
CA ASN A 115 -33.59 12.83 25.15
C ASN A 115 -32.45 13.85 24.96
N ILE A 116 -32.79 15.13 25.12
CA ILE A 116 -31.90 16.25 24.80
C ILE A 116 -30.70 16.37 25.75
N ASP A 117 -30.87 16.06 27.04
CA ASP A 117 -29.77 16.18 28.02
C ASP A 117 -28.66 15.16 27.76
N LEU A 118 -29.05 13.90 27.50
CA LEU A 118 -28.09 12.85 27.16
C LEU A 118 -27.48 13.08 25.78
N LEU A 119 -28.26 13.61 24.83
CA LEU A 119 -27.77 14.05 23.53
C LEU A 119 -26.65 15.09 23.68
N LYS A 120 -26.90 16.18 24.41
CA LYS A 120 -25.90 17.25 24.65
C LYS A 120 -24.65 16.69 25.34
N THR A 121 -24.82 15.81 26.32
CA THR A 121 -23.71 15.12 27.00
C THR A 121 -22.88 14.31 26.00
N LYS A 122 -23.54 13.56 25.11
CA LYS A 122 -22.85 12.73 24.12
C LYS A 122 -22.16 13.58 23.05
N MET A 123 -22.77 14.67 22.59
CA MET A 123 -22.15 15.63 21.65
C MET A 123 -20.88 16.27 22.25
N ASN A 124 -20.94 16.70 23.52
CA ASN A 124 -19.76 17.23 24.21
C ASN A 124 -18.64 16.19 24.35
N SER A 125 -18.98 14.89 24.48
CA SER A 125 -17.97 13.82 24.49
C SER A 125 -17.29 13.65 23.13
N ILE A 126 -18.04 13.81 22.02
CA ILE A 126 -17.49 13.79 20.66
C ILE A 126 -16.52 14.96 20.48
N ASP A 127 -16.92 16.17 20.87
CA ASP A 127 -16.06 17.36 20.80
C ASP A 127 -14.76 17.20 21.61
N LYS A 128 -14.83 16.53 22.77
CA LYS A 128 -13.65 16.23 23.56
C LYS A 128 -12.72 15.27 22.83
N ILE A 129 -13.25 14.17 22.27
CA ILE A 129 -12.44 13.20 21.51
C ILE A 129 -11.80 13.88 20.29
N LEU A 130 -12.54 14.72 19.57
CA LEU A 130 -12.01 15.47 18.42
C LEU A 130 -10.91 16.44 18.84
N LYS A 131 -11.06 17.15 19.96
CA LYS A 131 -10.01 18.05 20.50
C LYS A 131 -8.75 17.30 20.96
N ASP A 132 -8.92 16.11 21.52
CA ASP A 132 -7.82 15.28 22.00
C ASP A 132 -7.15 14.49 20.83
N THR A 133 -7.77 14.49 19.65
CA THR A 133 -7.20 13.85 18.44
C THR A 133 -6.06 14.69 17.89
N SER A 134 -4.84 14.13 17.91
CA SER A 134 -3.65 14.77 17.33
C SER A 134 -3.60 14.69 15.81
N ASN A 135 -4.20 13.65 15.23
CA ASN A 135 -4.08 13.33 13.81
C ASN A 135 -5.22 13.99 13.02
N MET A 136 -4.90 14.93 12.13
CA MET A 136 -5.91 15.63 11.32
C MET A 136 -5.96 15.07 9.90
N ASP A 137 -6.49 13.85 9.78
CA ASP A 137 -6.74 13.22 8.49
C ASP A 137 -8.16 13.55 7.95
N GLY A 138 -8.51 12.98 6.81
CA GLY A 138 -9.85 13.17 6.23
C GLY A 138 -10.98 12.74 7.17
N GLU A 139 -10.77 11.69 7.98
CA GLU A 139 -11.78 11.20 8.93
C GLU A 139 -12.02 12.23 10.03
N TYR A 140 -10.96 12.83 10.57
CA TYR A 140 -11.04 13.94 11.51
C TYR A 140 -11.87 15.11 10.95
N PHE A 141 -11.55 15.61 9.75
CA PHE A 141 -12.26 16.76 9.18
C PHE A 141 -13.73 16.46 8.85
N HIS A 142 -14.03 15.26 8.38
CA HIS A 142 -15.40 14.83 8.15
C HIS A 142 -16.20 14.74 9.46
N ASN A 143 -15.61 14.19 10.52
CA ASN A 143 -16.25 14.11 11.83
C ASN A 143 -16.41 15.48 12.48
N LYS A 144 -15.43 16.39 12.32
CA LYS A 144 -15.53 17.78 12.76
C LYS A 144 -16.67 18.50 12.04
N PHE A 145 -16.77 18.38 10.72
CA PHE A 145 -17.90 18.91 9.95
C PHE A 145 -19.24 18.45 10.54
N ARG A 146 -19.40 17.14 10.73
CA ARG A 146 -20.63 16.55 11.29
C ARG A 146 -20.94 17.09 12.69
N SER A 147 -19.95 17.12 13.59
CA SER A 147 -20.12 17.60 14.96
C SER A 147 -20.59 19.06 14.97
N GLU A 148 -19.92 19.93 14.22
CA GLU A 148 -20.23 21.35 14.19
C GLU A 148 -21.63 21.62 13.60
N THR A 149 -22.03 20.89 12.55
CA THR A 149 -23.39 21.00 11.99
C THR A 149 -24.46 20.44 12.92
N ASP A 150 -24.21 19.29 13.56
CA ASP A 150 -25.17 18.69 14.50
C ASP A 150 -25.39 19.62 15.70
N HIS A 151 -24.32 20.23 16.23
CA HIS A 151 -24.40 21.25 17.28
C HIS A 151 -25.32 22.39 16.87
N PHE A 152 -25.08 22.98 15.70
CA PHE A 152 -25.91 24.07 15.18
C PHE A 152 -27.39 23.68 15.07
N TYR A 153 -27.72 22.56 14.43
CA TYR A 153 -29.11 22.16 14.21
C TYR A 153 -29.83 21.75 15.50
N VAL A 154 -29.14 21.04 16.40
CA VAL A 154 -29.72 20.68 17.71
C VAL A 154 -29.98 21.93 18.54
N ASN A 155 -29.04 22.88 18.58
CA ASN A 155 -29.22 24.12 19.33
C ASN A 155 -30.33 24.99 18.72
N LEU A 156 -30.45 25.04 17.39
CA LEU A 156 -31.54 25.75 16.70
C LEU A 156 -32.93 25.22 17.09
N LEU A 157 -33.05 23.89 17.26
CA LEU A 157 -34.33 23.24 17.57
C LEU A 157 -34.63 23.20 19.07
N THR A 158 -33.61 23.19 19.92
CA THR A 158 -33.78 23.01 21.38
C THR A 158 -33.67 24.29 22.20
N ASN A 159 -32.94 25.30 21.71
CA ASN A 159 -32.79 26.57 22.41
C ASN A 159 -33.76 27.61 21.81
N ARG A 160 -34.47 28.33 22.69
CA ARG A 160 -35.18 29.55 22.25
C ARG A 160 -34.12 30.60 21.91
N VAL A 161 -34.08 31.03 20.65
CA VAL A 161 -33.21 32.14 20.23
C VAL A 161 -33.74 33.44 20.84
N LEU A 162 -33.15 33.84 21.98
CA LEU A 162 -33.60 35.02 22.72
C LEU A 162 -32.66 36.23 22.53
N LYS A 163 -31.45 36.05 21.99
CA LYS A 163 -30.44 37.10 21.80
C LYS A 163 -29.63 36.92 20.52
N LYS A 164 -29.34 38.04 19.83
CA LYS A 164 -28.49 38.07 18.62
C LYS A 164 -27.09 37.49 18.84
N GLN A 165 -26.50 37.69 20.02
CA GLN A 165 -25.18 37.14 20.36
C GLN A 165 -25.13 35.61 20.31
N ILE A 166 -26.23 34.94 20.71
CA ILE A 166 -26.34 33.47 20.64
C ILE A 166 -26.39 33.03 19.18
N VAL A 167 -27.15 33.75 18.33
CA VAL A 167 -27.20 33.47 16.88
C VAL A 167 -25.82 33.59 16.23
N VAL A 168 -25.04 34.60 16.61
CA VAL A 168 -23.68 34.78 16.09
C VAL A 168 -22.78 33.61 16.49
N ALA A 169 -22.76 33.25 17.78
CA ALA A 169 -21.97 32.12 18.27
C ALA A 169 -22.36 30.78 17.61
N GLU A 170 -23.66 30.53 17.40
CA GLU A 170 -24.13 29.35 16.68
C GLU A 170 -23.76 29.41 15.19
N SER A 171 -23.80 30.59 14.55
CA SER A 171 -23.41 30.73 13.15
C SER A 171 -21.92 30.45 12.90
N GLU A 172 -21.05 30.75 13.87
CA GLU A 172 -19.63 30.39 13.83
C GLU A 172 -19.41 28.88 13.76
N LYS A 173 -20.30 28.09 14.39
CA LYS A 173 -20.30 26.62 14.29
C LYS A 173 -20.54 26.17 12.85
N LEU A 174 -21.52 26.76 12.18
CA LEU A 174 -21.80 26.43 10.78
C LEU A 174 -20.62 26.80 9.86
N ILE A 175 -19.99 27.96 10.09
CA ILE A 175 -18.78 28.37 9.35
C ILE A 175 -17.64 27.38 9.60
N SER A 176 -17.40 27.00 10.87
CA SER A 176 -16.37 26.00 11.22
C SER A 176 -16.63 24.64 10.56
N GLY A 177 -17.91 24.23 10.52
CA GLY A 177 -18.33 23.03 9.79
C GLY A 177 -18.01 23.12 8.29
N LEU A 178 -18.34 24.24 7.64
CA LEU A 178 -18.03 24.46 6.23
C LEU A 178 -16.52 24.42 5.96
N VAL A 179 -15.71 25.06 6.82
CA VAL A 179 -14.25 25.00 6.75
C VAL A 179 -13.75 23.56 6.86
N ALA A 180 -14.27 22.78 7.82
CA ALA A 180 -13.92 21.38 7.98
C ALA A 180 -14.30 20.53 6.76
N LEU A 181 -15.47 20.78 6.15
CA LEU A 181 -15.90 20.11 4.92
C LEU A 181 -14.98 20.44 3.74
N LEU A 182 -14.54 21.69 3.62
CA LEU A 182 -13.59 22.10 2.58
C LEU A 182 -12.21 21.49 2.80
N ASN A 183 -11.72 21.41 4.04
CA ASN A 183 -10.49 20.71 4.38
C ASN A 183 -10.57 19.23 3.98
N TYR A 184 -11.65 18.54 4.37
CA TYR A 184 -11.92 17.16 3.95
C TYR A 184 -11.89 17.01 2.42
N PHE A 185 -12.60 17.90 1.72
CA PHE A 185 -12.64 17.90 0.26
C PHE A 185 -11.24 18.08 -0.35
N VAL A 186 -10.45 19.04 0.11
CA VAL A 186 -9.09 19.28 -0.39
C VAL A 186 -8.22 18.04 -0.20
N LEU A 187 -8.16 17.51 1.03
CA LEU A 187 -7.32 16.36 1.38
C LEU A 187 -7.69 15.13 0.54
N GLU A 188 -8.97 14.74 0.55
CA GLU A 188 -9.41 13.53 -0.12
C GLU A 188 -9.41 13.66 -1.63
N SER A 189 -9.80 14.83 -2.17
CA SER A 189 -9.78 15.02 -3.63
C SER A 189 -8.36 14.97 -4.19
N ILE A 190 -7.39 15.59 -3.52
CA ILE A 190 -5.99 15.59 -3.94
C ILE A 190 -5.42 14.17 -3.86
N LYS A 191 -5.62 13.50 -2.73
CA LYS A 191 -5.15 12.12 -2.49
C LYS A 191 -5.66 11.16 -3.56
N HIS A 192 -6.96 11.19 -3.85
CA HIS A 192 -7.57 10.29 -4.83
C HIS A 192 -7.19 10.62 -6.27
N ASN A 193 -7.11 11.91 -6.64
CA ASN A 193 -6.66 12.29 -7.98
C ASN A 193 -5.19 11.95 -8.22
N ASP A 194 -4.33 12.17 -7.24
CA ASP A 194 -2.91 11.77 -7.33
C ASP A 194 -2.77 10.25 -7.47
N ASN A 195 -3.47 9.47 -6.64
CA ASN A 195 -3.47 8.01 -6.75
C ASN A 195 -3.96 7.54 -8.13
N LEU A 196 -5.06 8.12 -8.62
CA LEU A 196 -5.59 7.80 -9.95
C LEU A 196 -4.59 8.15 -11.05
N PHE A 197 -3.94 9.31 -10.94
CA PHE A 197 -2.94 9.76 -11.90
C PHE A 197 -1.71 8.84 -11.94
N ASN A 198 -1.19 8.46 -10.78
CA ASN A 198 -0.03 7.58 -10.67
C ASN A 198 -0.34 6.13 -11.09
N TYR A 199 -1.50 5.61 -10.71
CA TYR A 199 -1.99 4.31 -11.19
C TYR A 199 -2.12 4.31 -12.71
N SER A 200 -2.75 5.34 -13.26
CA SER A 200 -3.00 5.44 -14.70
C SER A 200 -1.72 5.56 -15.51
N ARG A 201 -0.70 6.25 -14.99
CA ARG A 201 0.62 6.28 -15.63
C ARG A 201 1.31 4.92 -15.59
N THR A 202 1.29 4.25 -14.43
CA THR A 202 1.92 2.94 -14.25
C THR A 202 1.38 1.89 -15.23
N TYR A 203 0.07 1.94 -15.49
CA TYR A 203 -0.62 1.01 -16.38
C TYR A 203 -0.97 1.60 -17.76
N ASN A 204 -0.44 2.78 -18.11
CA ASN A 204 -0.67 3.47 -19.39
C ASN A 204 -2.16 3.70 -19.76
N ILE A 205 -2.99 4.06 -18.78
CA ILE A 205 -4.43 4.32 -18.93
C ILE A 205 -4.66 5.82 -19.19
N LYS A 206 -4.54 6.25 -20.45
CA LYS A 206 -4.62 7.68 -20.84
C LYS A 206 -5.95 8.36 -20.50
N SER A 207 -7.07 7.64 -20.57
CA SER A 207 -8.41 8.22 -20.33
C SER A 207 -8.58 8.80 -18.92
N ASN A 208 -7.95 8.19 -17.91
CA ASN A 208 -8.02 8.65 -16.53
C ASN A 208 -7.19 9.91 -16.30
N ILE A 209 -6.05 10.05 -16.98
CA ILE A 209 -5.21 11.26 -16.90
C ILE A 209 -6.01 12.49 -17.33
N ASN A 210 -6.79 12.38 -18.41
CA ASN A 210 -7.64 13.47 -18.88
C ASN A 210 -8.71 13.85 -17.86
N LYS A 211 -9.30 12.88 -17.16
CA LYS A 211 -10.30 13.15 -16.10
C LYS A 211 -9.69 13.89 -14.91
N VAL A 212 -8.46 13.51 -14.51
CA VAL A 212 -7.75 14.21 -13.43
C VAL A 212 -7.46 15.66 -13.85
N ASN A 213 -6.97 15.89 -15.07
CA ASN A 213 -6.71 17.24 -15.55
C ASN A 213 -7.97 18.10 -15.59
N GLN A 214 -9.08 17.57 -16.11
CA GLN A 214 -10.38 18.26 -16.10
C GLN A 214 -10.82 18.63 -14.68
N PHE A 215 -10.64 17.74 -13.71
CA PHE A 215 -10.96 18.02 -12.31
C PHE A 215 -10.11 19.18 -11.75
N LEU A 216 -8.80 19.17 -12.03
CA LEU A 216 -7.88 20.23 -11.58
C LEU A 216 -8.17 21.58 -12.25
N GLU A 217 -8.72 21.59 -13.47
CA GLU A 217 -9.12 22.81 -14.17
C GLU A 217 -10.41 23.42 -13.62
N ILE A 218 -11.34 22.60 -13.09
CA ILE A 218 -12.61 23.07 -12.56
C ILE A 218 -12.43 23.82 -11.23
N ILE A 219 -11.44 23.42 -10.42
CA ILE A 219 -11.29 23.89 -9.04
C ILE A 219 -10.14 24.88 -8.94
N ASN A 220 -10.45 26.10 -8.52
CA ASN A 220 -9.43 27.08 -8.15
C ASN A 220 -8.92 26.78 -6.72
N PHE A 221 -7.96 25.86 -6.63
CA PHE A 221 -7.33 25.50 -5.35
C PHE A 221 -6.64 26.70 -4.69
N GLU A 222 -6.08 27.64 -5.45
CA GLU A 222 -5.44 28.84 -4.89
C GLU A 222 -6.42 29.67 -4.05
N ASN A 223 -7.57 30.01 -4.61
CA ASN A 223 -8.61 30.77 -3.91
C ASN A 223 -9.20 29.96 -2.74
N LEU A 224 -9.35 28.65 -2.90
CA LEU A 224 -9.85 27.78 -1.84
C LEU A 224 -8.89 27.76 -0.64
N ILE A 225 -7.59 27.58 -0.88
CA ILE A 225 -6.58 27.61 0.19
C ILE A 225 -6.51 29.01 0.83
N GLN A 226 -6.62 30.07 0.04
CA GLN A 226 -6.65 31.44 0.60
C GLN A 226 -7.84 31.64 1.53
N TYR A 227 -9.04 31.20 1.13
CA TYR A 227 -10.22 31.22 2.01
C TYR A 227 -9.99 30.42 3.29
N LEU A 228 -9.40 29.22 3.19
CA LEU A 228 -9.10 28.39 4.36
C LEU A 228 -8.08 29.03 5.31
N ARG A 229 -7.07 29.76 4.79
CA ARG A 229 -6.13 30.53 5.61
C ARG A 229 -6.81 31.61 6.44
N GLU A 230 -7.79 32.28 5.86
CA GLU A 230 -8.52 33.35 6.53
C GLU A 230 -9.50 32.83 7.59
N ASN A 231 -9.85 31.53 7.54
CA ASN A 231 -10.92 30.96 8.35
C ASN A 231 -10.52 29.72 9.20
N SER A 232 -9.28 29.22 9.15
CA SER A 232 -8.86 27.95 9.79
C SER A 232 -7.45 27.95 10.42
N PHE A 233 -7.19 28.77 11.45
CA PHE A 233 -5.82 28.99 11.96
C PHE A 233 -5.03 27.74 12.39
N ASN A 234 -5.66 26.71 12.97
CA ASN A 234 -4.95 25.56 13.54
C ASN A 234 -4.66 24.46 12.52
N GLU A 235 -5.45 24.37 11.45
CA GLU A 235 -5.41 23.25 10.50
C GLU A 235 -4.70 23.59 9.19
N ILE A 236 -4.35 24.86 8.97
CA ILE A 236 -3.63 25.36 7.80
C ILE A 236 -2.41 24.52 7.40
N PRO A 237 -1.51 24.10 8.33
CA PRO A 237 -0.29 23.40 7.92
C PRO A 237 -0.56 22.12 7.11
N ILE A 238 -1.59 21.36 7.47
CA ILE A 238 -1.94 20.11 6.78
C ILE A 238 -2.60 20.41 5.44
N VAL A 239 -3.45 21.42 5.36
CA VAL A 239 -4.08 21.79 4.08
C VAL A 239 -3.04 22.33 3.10
N GLU A 240 -2.13 23.17 3.57
CA GLU A 240 -1.01 23.70 2.78
C GLU A 240 -0.07 22.60 2.29
N LEU A 241 0.14 21.56 3.09
CA LEU A 241 0.90 20.39 2.70
C LEU A 241 0.29 19.70 1.46
N TYR A 242 -1.02 19.45 1.43
CA TYR A 242 -1.67 18.84 0.26
C TYR A 242 -1.68 19.79 -0.94
N TYR A 243 -1.77 21.11 -0.72
CA TYR A 243 -1.63 22.09 -1.78
C TYR A 243 -0.21 22.12 -2.37
N ASN A 244 0.82 22.02 -1.53
CA ASN A 244 2.22 21.88 -1.96
C ASN A 244 2.42 20.60 -2.78
N LEU A 245 1.68 19.52 -2.49
CA LEU A 245 1.69 18.30 -3.31
C LEU A 245 1.13 18.55 -4.72
N ILE A 246 0.02 19.29 -4.86
CA ILE A 246 -0.48 19.71 -6.19
C ILE A 246 0.59 20.53 -6.91
N LYS A 247 1.18 21.52 -6.23
CA LYS A 247 2.17 22.41 -6.85
C LYS A 247 3.40 21.64 -7.33
N ALA A 248 3.93 20.73 -6.54
CA ALA A 248 5.04 19.86 -6.94
C ALA A 248 4.67 18.94 -8.11
N SER A 249 3.42 18.49 -8.18
CA SER A 249 2.94 17.58 -9.23
C SER A 249 2.66 18.29 -10.57
N THR A 250 2.13 19.52 -10.51
CA THR A 250 1.78 20.34 -11.68
C THR A 250 2.97 21.13 -12.22
N ASN A 251 3.89 21.57 -11.35
CA ASN A 251 5.10 22.31 -11.70
C ASN A 251 6.34 21.41 -11.53
N PHE A 252 6.31 20.24 -12.16
CA PHE A 252 7.26 19.14 -11.93
C PHE A 252 8.73 19.47 -12.24
N GLU A 253 8.98 20.48 -13.09
CA GLU A 253 10.34 20.93 -13.41
C GLU A 253 10.91 21.91 -12.36
N GLU A 254 10.03 22.57 -11.60
CA GLU A 254 10.39 23.58 -10.60
C GLU A 254 10.64 22.94 -9.23
N GLU A 255 11.88 22.51 -9.00
CA GLU A 255 12.30 21.79 -7.78
C GLU A 255 12.00 22.52 -6.46
N LYS A 256 11.84 23.85 -6.48
CA LYS A 256 11.42 24.63 -5.30
C LYS A 256 10.13 24.10 -4.68
N TYR A 257 9.19 23.59 -5.49
CA TYR A 257 7.94 23.04 -4.98
C TYR A 257 8.12 21.66 -4.35
N TYR A 258 9.06 20.87 -4.87
CA TYR A 258 9.47 19.61 -4.23
C TYR A 258 10.05 19.86 -2.84
N PHE A 259 10.99 20.80 -2.71
CA PHE A 259 11.59 21.10 -1.40
C PHE A 259 10.57 21.65 -0.40
N ARG A 260 9.65 22.52 -0.84
CA ARG A 260 8.52 22.98 0.01
C ARG A 260 7.61 21.84 0.46
N LEU A 261 7.29 20.92 -0.46
CA LEU A 261 6.52 19.72 -0.12
C LEU A 261 7.27 18.87 0.91
N LYS A 262 8.57 18.56 0.66
CA LYS A 262 9.42 17.79 1.56
C LYS A 262 9.43 18.39 2.97
N GLU A 263 9.68 19.70 3.07
CA GLU A 263 9.67 20.42 4.35
C GLU A 263 8.31 20.32 5.05
N SER A 264 7.21 20.55 4.32
CA SER A 264 5.85 20.47 4.87
C SER A 264 5.52 19.07 5.39
N VAL A 265 5.93 18.02 4.66
CA VAL A 265 5.70 16.62 5.06
C VAL A 265 6.40 16.35 6.38
N PHE A 266 7.66 16.76 6.52
CA PHE A 266 8.42 16.54 7.75
C PHE A 266 7.87 17.32 8.94
N GLN A 267 7.48 18.58 8.75
CA GLN A 267 6.90 19.40 9.81
C GLN A 267 5.55 18.85 10.29
N CYS A 268 4.75 18.28 9.40
CA CYS A 268 3.41 17.78 9.74
C CYS A 268 3.38 16.30 10.16
N SER A 269 4.46 15.53 9.97
CA SER A 269 4.46 14.06 10.11
C SER A 269 3.88 13.55 11.44
N GLU A 270 4.15 14.23 12.56
CA GLU A 270 3.64 13.85 13.88
C GLU A 270 2.11 14.07 14.05
N HIS A 271 1.52 14.93 13.23
CA HIS A 271 0.08 15.26 13.23
C HIS A 271 -0.68 14.56 12.10
N LEU A 272 0.00 13.69 11.33
CA LEU A 272 -0.61 12.95 10.23
C LEU A 272 -1.01 11.54 10.69
N GLY A 273 -2.18 11.11 10.24
CA GLY A 273 -2.60 9.73 10.38
C GLY A 273 -1.66 8.77 9.65
N ILE A 274 -1.68 7.49 10.05
CA ILE A 274 -0.77 6.46 9.51
C ILE A 274 -0.89 6.33 7.98
N ASN A 275 -2.11 6.46 7.44
CA ASN A 275 -2.34 6.38 5.99
C ASN A 275 -1.81 7.62 5.25
N ASP A 276 -1.86 8.80 5.87
CA ASP A 276 -1.38 10.04 5.26
C ASP A 276 0.14 10.11 5.27
N ASN A 277 0.77 9.67 6.36
CA ASN A 277 2.22 9.46 6.40
C ASN A 277 2.68 8.47 5.33
N ASN A 278 1.98 7.33 5.19
CA ASN A 278 2.26 6.38 4.11
C ASN A 278 2.18 7.04 2.73
N PHE A 279 1.07 7.72 2.46
CA PHE A 279 0.80 8.35 1.18
C PHE A 279 1.85 9.42 0.84
N LEU A 280 2.05 10.40 1.72
CA LEU A 280 2.87 11.60 1.48
C LEU A 280 4.36 11.29 1.38
N HIS A 281 4.90 10.45 2.28
CA HIS A 281 6.30 10.02 2.18
C HIS A 281 6.55 9.21 0.90
N SER A 282 5.59 8.38 0.50
CA SER A 282 5.66 7.68 -0.80
C SER A 282 5.62 8.66 -1.98
N ARG A 283 4.88 9.79 -1.89
CA ARG A 283 4.86 10.81 -2.96
C ARG A 283 6.22 11.49 -3.15
N LEU A 284 6.96 11.73 -2.06
CA LEU A 284 8.32 12.28 -2.15
C LEU A 284 9.24 11.34 -2.93
N ILE A 285 9.21 10.05 -2.60
CA ILE A 285 9.98 9.01 -3.29
C ILE A 285 9.57 8.93 -4.77
N ASP A 286 8.26 8.88 -5.03
CA ASP A 286 7.71 8.78 -6.39
C ASP A 286 8.08 9.99 -7.25
N TYR A 287 8.13 11.20 -6.67
CA TYR A 287 8.61 12.39 -7.38
C TYR A 287 10.03 12.19 -7.92
N CYS A 288 10.96 11.76 -7.07
CA CYS A 288 12.34 11.54 -7.45
C CYS A 288 12.49 10.41 -8.48
N VAL A 289 11.83 9.27 -8.24
CA VAL A 289 11.83 8.12 -9.16
C VAL A 289 11.29 8.52 -10.53
N LYS A 290 10.22 9.30 -10.57
CA LYS A 290 9.65 9.81 -11.82
C LYS A 290 10.63 10.73 -12.55
N LYS A 291 11.36 11.57 -11.84
CA LYS A 291 12.32 12.51 -12.44
C LYS A 291 13.48 11.75 -13.11
N ILE A 292 13.98 10.69 -12.45
CA ILE A 292 14.95 9.73 -13.02
C ILE A 292 14.38 9.07 -14.28
N ASN A 293 13.17 8.51 -14.21
CA ASN A 293 12.57 7.77 -15.32
C ASN A 293 12.32 8.64 -16.56
N LEU A 294 12.02 9.93 -16.38
CA LEU A 294 11.85 10.89 -17.46
C LEU A 294 13.18 11.47 -17.97
N GLY A 295 14.30 11.18 -17.29
CA GLY A 295 15.60 11.73 -17.64
C GLY A 295 15.68 13.26 -17.50
N ILE A 296 14.87 13.84 -16.61
CA ILE A 296 14.83 15.29 -16.39
C ILE A 296 16.01 15.67 -15.48
N HIS A 297 16.75 16.69 -15.89
CA HIS A 297 17.87 17.22 -15.12
C HIS A 297 17.44 17.65 -13.71
N SER A 298 18.26 17.35 -12.71
CA SER A 298 18.03 17.72 -11.32
C SER A 298 19.24 18.45 -10.76
N SER A 299 19.03 19.41 -9.87
CA SER A 299 20.12 20.13 -9.19
C SER A 299 20.79 19.33 -8.06
N PHE A 300 20.22 18.18 -7.69
CA PHE A 300 20.66 17.32 -6.60
C PHE A 300 20.67 15.84 -7.05
N ASP A 301 21.37 14.98 -6.30
CA ASP A 301 21.40 13.56 -6.60
C ASP A 301 20.08 12.88 -6.19
N LEU A 302 19.28 12.52 -7.19
CA LEU A 302 17.99 11.89 -7.00
C LEU A 302 18.10 10.48 -6.38
N ASN A 303 19.18 9.73 -6.64
CA ASN A 303 19.32 8.38 -6.08
C ASN A 303 19.67 8.43 -4.60
N GLU A 304 20.51 9.39 -4.21
CA GLU A 304 20.83 9.66 -2.80
C GLU A 304 19.61 10.17 -2.04
N GLU A 305 18.84 11.09 -2.62
CA GLU A 305 17.59 11.57 -2.03
C GLU A 305 16.59 10.41 -1.82
N ILE A 306 16.39 9.54 -2.83
CA ILE A 306 15.53 8.36 -2.70
C ILE A 306 16.00 7.44 -1.57
N PHE A 307 17.31 7.26 -1.42
CA PHE A 307 17.88 6.45 -0.35
C PHE A 307 17.51 7.00 1.03
N GLU A 308 17.74 8.29 1.26
CA GLU A 308 17.43 8.96 2.52
C GLU A 308 15.93 8.89 2.85
N LEU A 309 15.07 9.17 1.87
CA LEU A 309 13.62 9.07 2.03
C LEU A 309 13.18 7.64 2.37
N TYR A 310 13.78 6.63 1.73
CA TYR A 310 13.49 5.24 2.08
C TYR A 310 13.91 4.90 3.51
N GLN A 311 15.09 5.36 3.96
CA GLN A 311 15.53 5.14 5.35
C GLN A 311 14.53 5.72 6.35
N ILE A 312 14.04 6.94 6.10
CA ILE A 312 12.99 7.59 6.91
C ILE A 312 11.70 6.77 6.86
N TYR A 313 11.25 6.39 5.66
CA TYR A 313 10.01 5.66 5.44
C TYR A 313 9.97 4.31 6.18
N VAL A 314 11.09 3.58 6.19
CA VAL A 314 11.16 2.27 6.86
C VAL A 314 11.41 2.39 8.36
N SER A 315 12.24 3.34 8.81
CA SER A 315 12.57 3.51 10.23
C SER A 315 11.39 4.02 11.06
N ASN A 316 10.58 4.93 10.50
CA ASN A 316 9.35 5.42 11.13
C ASN A 316 8.14 4.50 10.88
N GLU A 317 8.35 3.37 10.21
CA GLU A 317 7.30 2.42 9.85
C GLU A 317 6.14 3.03 9.04
N TYR A 318 6.40 4.08 8.26
CA TYR A 318 5.43 4.73 7.37
C TYR A 318 4.91 3.81 6.24
N TYR A 319 5.49 2.62 6.06
CA TYR A 319 4.93 1.58 5.19
C TYR A 319 3.65 0.94 5.73
N LYS A 320 3.33 1.15 7.01
CA LYS A 320 2.10 0.64 7.62
C LYS A 320 0.92 1.51 7.19
N THR A 321 -0.23 0.87 7.08
CA THR A 321 -1.54 1.49 6.88
C THR A 321 -2.55 0.83 7.82
N LEU A 322 -3.76 1.36 7.90
CA LEU A 322 -4.85 0.69 8.63
C LEU A 322 -5.19 -0.70 8.07
N SER A 323 -4.92 -0.93 6.78
CA SER A 323 -5.21 -2.18 6.07
C SER A 323 -4.01 -3.14 5.97
N ASN A 324 -2.78 -2.65 6.16
CA ASN A 324 -1.57 -3.44 6.03
C ASN A 324 -0.51 -3.01 7.05
N THR A 325 -0.13 -3.92 7.95
CA THR A 325 0.89 -3.66 8.97
C THR A 325 2.28 -4.16 8.59
N ASN A 326 2.43 -4.85 7.46
CA ASN A 326 3.68 -5.44 7.02
C ASN A 326 4.32 -4.58 5.93
N LEU A 327 5.65 -4.62 5.83
CA LEU A 327 6.39 -3.95 4.77
C LEU A 327 6.04 -4.58 3.41
N PRO A 328 5.48 -3.81 2.45
CA PRO A 328 5.17 -4.34 1.13
C PRO A 328 6.42 -4.83 0.40
N PHE A 329 6.30 -5.94 -0.32
CA PHE A 329 7.41 -6.54 -1.04
C PHE A 329 8.00 -5.61 -2.11
N ASP A 330 7.17 -4.84 -2.79
CA ASP A 330 7.63 -3.87 -3.79
C ASP A 330 8.46 -2.74 -3.15
N ALA A 331 8.03 -2.21 -2.01
CA ALA A 331 8.78 -1.20 -1.27
C ALA A 331 10.13 -1.77 -0.79
N TYR A 332 10.12 -2.96 -0.19
CA TYR A 332 11.35 -3.65 0.25
C TYR A 332 12.33 -3.88 -0.90
N ARG A 333 11.83 -4.37 -2.05
CA ARG A 333 12.61 -4.54 -3.28
C ARG A 333 13.21 -3.22 -3.76
N ASN A 334 12.43 -2.13 -3.76
CA ASN A 334 12.91 -0.85 -4.24
C ASN A 334 14.04 -0.27 -3.38
N VAL A 335 14.00 -0.48 -2.05
CA VAL A 335 15.13 -0.13 -1.17
C VAL A 335 16.40 -0.89 -1.57
N LEU A 336 16.29 -2.20 -1.79
CA LEU A 336 17.43 -3.02 -2.22
C LEU A 336 18.00 -2.52 -3.55
N MET A 337 17.16 -2.27 -4.55
CA MET A 337 17.60 -1.78 -5.85
C MET A 337 18.24 -0.39 -5.75
N ASN A 338 17.71 0.50 -4.91
CA ASN A 338 18.32 1.81 -4.70
C ASN A 338 19.69 1.70 -4.00
N CYS A 339 19.86 0.82 -3.01
CA CYS A 339 21.16 0.57 -2.38
C CYS A 339 22.21 0.05 -3.37
N ILE A 340 21.80 -0.78 -4.34
CA ILE A 340 22.68 -1.26 -5.42
C ILE A 340 23.12 -0.08 -6.30
N THR A 341 22.15 0.75 -6.72
CA THR A 341 22.42 1.93 -7.57
C THR A 341 23.36 2.93 -6.89
N THR A 342 23.17 3.18 -5.59
CA THR A 342 24.03 4.09 -4.78
C THR A 342 25.29 3.40 -4.23
N LYS A 343 25.50 2.11 -4.52
CA LYS A 343 26.62 1.28 -4.03
C LYS A 343 26.72 1.19 -2.50
N LYS A 344 25.63 1.42 -1.78
CA LYS A 344 25.51 1.34 -0.31
C LYS A 344 25.29 -0.10 0.16
N LEU A 345 26.28 -0.97 -0.10
CA LEU A 345 26.17 -2.42 0.14
C LEU A 345 26.16 -2.81 1.62
N LYS A 346 26.74 -2.00 2.50
CA LYS A 346 26.73 -2.28 3.95
C LYS A 346 25.34 -2.03 4.52
N GLU A 347 24.75 -0.91 4.14
CA GLU A 347 23.42 -0.47 4.48
C GLU A 347 22.38 -1.44 3.91
N MET A 348 22.59 -1.95 2.68
CA MET A 348 21.78 -3.04 2.13
C MET A 348 21.81 -4.28 3.02
N GLU A 349 22.99 -4.70 3.49
CA GLU A 349 23.14 -5.87 4.35
C GLU A 349 22.45 -5.70 5.72
N GLU A 350 22.56 -4.51 6.31
CA GLU A 350 21.86 -4.16 7.56
C GLU A 350 20.34 -4.11 7.36
N PHE A 351 19.89 -3.49 6.26
CA PHE A 351 18.48 -3.43 5.90
C PHE A 351 17.87 -4.82 5.79
N ILE A 352 18.55 -5.77 5.11
CA ILE A 352 18.09 -7.16 5.00
C ILE A 352 17.93 -7.80 6.39
N LYS A 353 18.92 -7.63 7.27
CA LYS A 353 18.90 -8.23 8.62
C LYS A 353 17.74 -7.72 9.48
N VAL A 354 17.45 -6.43 9.39
CA VAL A 354 16.44 -5.76 10.23
C VAL A 354 15.03 -5.91 9.65
N TYR A 355 14.85 -5.55 8.37
CA TYR A 355 13.52 -5.35 7.79
C TYR A 355 12.92 -6.59 7.13
N SER A 356 13.70 -7.65 6.88
CA SER A 356 13.13 -8.94 6.42
C SER A 356 12.10 -9.51 7.41
N LYS A 357 12.25 -9.20 8.71
CA LYS A 357 11.32 -9.62 9.77
C LYS A 357 9.99 -8.85 9.78
N LYS A 358 9.91 -7.74 9.02
CA LYS A 358 8.71 -6.90 8.90
C LYS A 358 7.86 -7.27 7.66
N LEU A 359 8.32 -8.23 6.87
CA LEU A 359 7.63 -8.77 5.70
C LEU A 359 6.53 -9.75 6.12
N LEU A 360 5.58 -10.00 5.22
CA LEU A 360 4.53 -11.01 5.44
C LEU A 360 5.16 -12.42 5.66
N PRO A 361 4.79 -13.15 6.73
CA PRO A 361 5.46 -14.40 7.13
C PRO A 361 5.57 -15.47 6.05
N ALA A 362 4.55 -15.61 5.20
CA ALA A 362 4.45 -16.68 4.21
C ALA A 362 5.60 -16.72 3.18
N HIS A 363 6.38 -15.63 3.04
CA HIS A 363 7.38 -15.50 1.98
C HIS A 363 8.75 -15.00 2.46
N ILE A 364 8.99 -14.89 3.77
CA ILE A 364 10.23 -14.33 4.32
C ILE A 364 11.46 -15.06 3.79
N GLU A 365 11.48 -16.40 3.83
CA GLU A 365 12.65 -17.19 3.41
C GLU A 365 13.04 -16.92 1.95
N SER A 366 12.05 -16.90 1.05
CA SER A 366 12.30 -16.65 -0.38
C SER A 366 12.78 -15.22 -0.63
N ILE A 367 12.23 -14.24 0.08
CA ILE A 367 12.65 -12.84 -0.08
C ILE A 367 14.04 -12.60 0.52
N VAL A 368 14.36 -13.24 1.64
CA VAL A 368 15.71 -13.20 2.23
C VAL A 368 16.74 -13.81 1.26
N ASN A 369 16.44 -14.98 0.68
CA ASN A 369 17.30 -15.61 -0.32
C ASN A 369 17.49 -14.70 -1.55
N TYR A 370 16.42 -14.09 -2.06
CA TYR A 370 16.49 -13.10 -3.13
C TYR A 370 17.40 -11.91 -2.77
N SER A 371 17.24 -11.37 -1.56
CA SER A 371 17.98 -10.19 -1.11
C SER A 371 19.48 -10.47 -1.00
N TYR A 372 19.86 -11.61 -0.42
CA TYR A 372 21.25 -12.02 -0.31
C TYR A 372 21.84 -12.44 -1.66
N ALA A 373 21.05 -12.98 -2.58
CA ALA A 373 21.51 -13.26 -3.93
C ALA A 373 21.94 -11.97 -4.66
N LEU A 374 21.14 -10.89 -4.54
CA LEU A 374 21.51 -9.57 -5.06
C LEU A 374 22.80 -9.05 -4.40
N LEU A 375 22.87 -9.09 -3.06
CA LEU A 375 24.05 -8.61 -2.33
C LEU A 375 25.32 -9.39 -2.70
N TYR A 376 25.25 -10.71 -2.84
CA TYR A 376 26.39 -11.54 -3.24
C TYR A 376 26.78 -11.33 -4.69
N PHE A 377 25.83 -11.05 -5.58
CA PHE A 377 26.14 -10.66 -6.94
C PHE A 377 26.99 -9.38 -6.97
N GLU A 378 26.59 -8.34 -6.25
CA GLU A 378 27.34 -7.08 -6.16
C GLU A 378 28.72 -7.26 -5.49
N LYS A 379 28.83 -8.19 -4.52
CA LYS A 379 30.11 -8.61 -3.92
C LYS A 379 30.94 -9.54 -4.81
N LYS A 380 30.53 -9.78 -6.06
CA LYS A 380 31.17 -10.70 -7.04
C LYS A 380 31.28 -12.16 -6.56
N GLN A 381 30.43 -12.58 -5.62
CA GLN A 381 30.35 -13.95 -5.11
C GLN A 381 29.27 -14.74 -5.87
N PHE A 382 29.48 -14.92 -7.18
CA PHE A 382 28.45 -15.39 -8.12
C PHE A 382 27.90 -16.78 -7.82
N SER A 383 28.74 -17.75 -7.42
CA SER A 383 28.29 -19.11 -7.09
C SER A 383 27.33 -19.11 -5.90
N LYS A 384 27.63 -18.35 -4.83
CA LYS A 384 26.75 -18.21 -3.67
C LYS A 384 25.43 -17.54 -4.04
N ALA A 385 25.47 -16.54 -4.92
CA ALA A 385 24.26 -15.89 -5.42
C ALA A 385 23.36 -16.88 -6.19
N MET A 386 23.95 -17.75 -7.01
CA MET A 386 23.22 -18.80 -7.74
C MET A 386 22.55 -19.81 -6.81
N ASP A 387 23.28 -20.27 -5.78
CA ASP A 387 22.75 -21.24 -4.81
C ASP A 387 21.53 -20.71 -4.06
N LEU A 388 21.52 -19.42 -3.71
CA LEU A 388 20.37 -18.77 -3.09
C LEU A 388 19.20 -18.61 -4.06
N LEU A 389 19.45 -18.23 -5.31
CA LEU A 389 18.39 -18.09 -6.32
C LEU A 389 17.63 -19.40 -6.54
N ASN A 390 18.33 -20.53 -6.56
CA ASN A 390 17.74 -21.84 -6.74
C ASN A 390 16.83 -22.28 -5.58
N LYS A 391 16.93 -21.64 -4.41
CA LYS A 391 16.10 -21.95 -3.22
C LYS A 391 14.80 -21.14 -3.18
N ILE A 392 14.61 -20.18 -4.09
CA ILE A 392 13.44 -19.30 -4.09
C ILE A 392 12.24 -20.05 -4.68
N LYS A 393 11.15 -20.12 -3.91
CA LYS A 393 9.87 -20.75 -4.30
C LYS A 393 8.75 -19.72 -4.45
N PHE A 394 9.11 -18.48 -4.79
CA PHE A 394 8.21 -17.33 -4.79
C PHE A 394 7.78 -16.97 -6.21
N ASP A 395 6.47 -16.86 -6.42
CA ASP A 395 5.87 -16.60 -7.73
C ASP A 395 5.14 -15.24 -7.74
N GLN A 396 5.87 -14.16 -7.44
CA GLN A 396 5.43 -12.83 -7.81
C GLN A 396 6.10 -12.36 -9.10
N PHE A 397 5.29 -11.72 -9.95
CA PHE A 397 5.65 -11.34 -11.29
C PHE A 397 6.91 -10.44 -11.38
N VAL A 398 7.02 -9.42 -10.54
CA VAL A 398 8.16 -8.47 -10.58
C VAL A 398 9.46 -9.17 -10.18
N PHE A 399 9.44 -9.97 -9.12
CA PHE A 399 10.60 -10.74 -8.68
C PHE A 399 11.04 -11.77 -9.72
N LYS A 400 10.11 -12.33 -10.50
CA LYS A 400 10.43 -13.28 -11.58
C LYS A 400 11.28 -12.64 -12.69
N LEU A 401 11.02 -11.37 -13.02
CA LEU A 401 11.86 -10.62 -13.96
C LEU A 401 13.27 -10.42 -13.38
N ASP A 402 13.37 -9.92 -12.15
CA ASP A 402 14.67 -9.70 -11.50
C ASP A 402 15.48 -10.99 -11.38
N MET A 403 14.84 -12.08 -10.97
CA MET A 403 15.51 -13.37 -10.84
C MET A 403 16.05 -13.85 -12.19
N LYS A 404 15.28 -13.71 -13.28
CA LYS A 404 15.76 -14.09 -14.62
C LYS A 404 16.90 -13.20 -15.09
N ASN A 405 16.82 -11.88 -14.84
CA ASN A 405 17.91 -10.95 -15.13
C ASN A 405 19.18 -11.34 -14.35
N LEU A 406 19.04 -11.61 -13.05
CA LEU A 406 20.16 -11.97 -12.18
C LEU A 406 20.76 -13.33 -12.54
N GLN A 407 19.94 -14.34 -12.84
CA GLN A 407 20.39 -15.65 -13.32
C GLN A 407 21.22 -15.52 -14.60
N LEU A 408 20.76 -14.72 -15.56
CA LEU A 408 21.50 -14.49 -16.80
C LEU A 408 22.84 -13.79 -16.53
N LYS A 409 22.85 -12.74 -15.70
CA LYS A 409 24.08 -12.04 -15.32
C LYS A 409 25.06 -12.98 -14.62
N ILE A 410 24.61 -13.79 -13.66
CA ILE A 410 25.44 -14.77 -12.95
C ILE A 410 26.02 -15.81 -13.92
N ALA A 411 25.20 -16.38 -14.81
CA ALA A 411 25.67 -17.36 -15.78
C ALA A 411 26.74 -16.77 -16.70
N PHE A 412 26.57 -15.50 -17.11
CA PHE A 412 27.58 -14.78 -17.89
C PHE A 412 28.89 -14.59 -17.11
N GLU A 413 28.83 -14.13 -15.86
CA GLU A 413 30.02 -13.87 -15.03
C GLU A 413 30.79 -15.15 -14.67
N LEU A 414 30.09 -16.27 -14.52
CA LEU A 414 30.70 -17.59 -14.29
C LEU A 414 31.25 -18.24 -15.58
N GLY A 415 31.02 -17.64 -16.75
CA GLY A 415 31.42 -18.20 -18.04
C GLY A 415 30.57 -19.38 -18.51
N TYR A 416 29.40 -19.61 -17.90
CA TYR A 416 28.44 -20.64 -18.30
C TYR A 416 27.62 -20.18 -19.51
N TYR A 417 28.30 -19.88 -20.60
CA TYR A 417 27.72 -19.22 -21.77
C TYR A 417 26.64 -20.06 -22.48
N GLU A 418 26.79 -21.38 -22.55
CA GLU A 418 25.76 -22.27 -23.10
C GLU A 418 24.47 -22.22 -22.27
N SER A 419 24.60 -22.24 -20.94
CA SER A 419 23.48 -22.07 -20.02
C SER A 419 22.84 -20.68 -20.15
N ALA A 420 23.66 -19.64 -20.32
CA ALA A 420 23.19 -18.28 -20.54
C ALA A 420 22.36 -18.13 -21.82
N VAL A 421 22.73 -18.80 -22.92
CA VAL A 421 21.92 -18.86 -24.15
C VAL A 421 20.56 -19.52 -23.89
N SER A 422 20.54 -20.66 -23.19
CA SER A 422 19.27 -21.32 -22.82
C SER A 422 18.39 -20.42 -21.92
N ILE A 423 18.98 -19.70 -20.98
CA ILE A 423 18.27 -18.71 -20.14
C ILE A 423 17.67 -17.61 -21.02
N ILE A 424 18.42 -17.08 -21.99
CA ILE A 424 17.92 -16.05 -22.92
C ILE A 424 16.69 -16.54 -23.67
N ASP A 425 16.71 -17.76 -24.20
CA ASP A 425 15.58 -18.30 -24.96
C ASP A 425 14.34 -18.49 -24.09
N THR A 426 14.49 -19.11 -22.92
CA THR A 426 13.36 -19.25 -21.97
C THR A 426 12.84 -17.89 -21.49
N TYR A 427 13.71 -16.90 -21.35
CA TYR A 427 13.33 -15.54 -20.96
C TYR A 427 12.56 -14.83 -22.09
N LYS A 428 13.01 -14.94 -23.36
CA LYS A 428 12.25 -14.42 -24.51
C LYS A 428 10.84 -15.00 -24.58
N HIS A 429 10.68 -16.31 -24.38
CA HIS A 429 9.35 -16.94 -24.32
C HIS A 429 8.49 -16.40 -23.17
N PHE A 430 9.07 -16.27 -21.98
CA PHE A 430 8.38 -15.68 -20.82
C PHE A 430 7.92 -14.24 -21.10
N ILE A 431 8.78 -13.40 -21.67
CA ILE A 431 8.45 -12.01 -21.99
C ILE A 431 7.34 -11.93 -23.05
N LYS A 432 7.44 -12.74 -24.11
CA LYS A 432 6.47 -12.74 -25.21
C LYS A 432 5.06 -13.10 -24.74
N ASN A 433 4.95 -14.15 -23.93
CA ASN A 433 3.67 -14.75 -23.55
C ASN A 433 2.99 -14.07 -22.35
N ASN A 434 3.66 -13.15 -21.66
CA ASN A 434 3.12 -12.52 -20.47
C ASN A 434 2.46 -11.18 -20.80
N THR A 435 1.15 -11.09 -20.57
CA THR A 435 0.34 -9.90 -20.84
C THR A 435 0.50 -8.79 -19.79
N LEU A 436 1.10 -9.10 -18.63
CA LEU A 436 1.34 -8.12 -17.56
C LEU A 436 2.58 -7.25 -17.80
N ILE A 437 3.45 -7.63 -18.74
CA ILE A 437 4.65 -6.83 -19.07
C ILE A 437 4.25 -5.72 -20.04
N SER A 438 4.39 -4.47 -19.59
CA SER A 438 4.20 -3.29 -20.43
C SER A 438 5.12 -3.31 -21.65
N GLU A 439 4.68 -2.67 -22.74
CA GLU A 439 5.44 -2.63 -24.00
C GLU A 439 6.85 -2.02 -23.81
N SER A 440 6.96 -0.93 -23.06
CA SER A 440 8.25 -0.32 -22.72
C SER A 440 9.17 -1.30 -21.98
N ARG A 441 8.69 -1.98 -20.93
CA ARG A 441 9.49 -2.98 -20.21
C ARG A 441 9.88 -4.16 -21.11
N ARG A 442 8.98 -4.59 -22.00
CA ARG A 442 9.23 -5.65 -22.99
C ARG A 442 10.38 -5.27 -23.92
N ILE A 443 10.39 -4.04 -24.43
CA ILE A 443 11.46 -3.51 -25.28
C ILE A 443 12.79 -3.49 -24.50
N MET A 444 12.80 -2.93 -23.29
CA MET A 444 14.01 -2.81 -22.47
C MET A 444 14.66 -4.17 -22.18
N HIS A 445 13.86 -5.17 -21.81
CA HIS A 445 14.36 -6.51 -21.52
C HIS A 445 14.78 -7.25 -22.80
N ASN A 446 14.02 -7.16 -23.89
CA ASN A 446 14.42 -7.78 -25.16
C ASN A 446 15.76 -7.21 -25.66
N ASN A 447 15.97 -5.90 -25.52
CA ASN A 447 17.24 -5.27 -25.84
C ASN A 447 18.36 -5.81 -24.95
N PHE A 448 18.15 -5.89 -23.63
CA PHE A 448 19.10 -6.49 -22.70
C PHE A 448 19.49 -7.93 -23.10
N LEU A 449 18.51 -8.78 -23.43
CA LEU A 449 18.75 -10.15 -23.89
C LEU A 449 19.54 -10.20 -25.20
N ASN A 450 19.21 -9.34 -26.16
CA ASN A 450 19.89 -9.28 -27.45
C ASN A 450 21.34 -8.80 -27.31
N TYR A 451 21.59 -7.76 -26.50
CA TYR A 451 22.94 -7.28 -26.23
C TYR A 451 23.77 -8.31 -25.46
N THR A 452 23.18 -8.97 -24.46
CA THR A 452 23.85 -10.06 -23.73
C THR A 452 24.21 -11.22 -24.67
N ASN A 453 23.32 -11.61 -25.58
CA ASN A 453 23.61 -12.65 -26.58
C ASN A 453 24.79 -12.29 -27.48
N LYS A 454 24.87 -11.02 -27.94
CA LYS A 454 26.02 -10.53 -28.72
C LYS A 454 27.33 -10.61 -27.94
N LEU A 455 27.31 -10.24 -26.65
CA LEU A 455 28.48 -10.37 -25.77
C LEU A 455 28.90 -11.84 -25.59
N ILE A 456 27.94 -12.75 -25.47
CA ILE A 456 28.21 -14.19 -25.41
C ILE A 456 28.85 -14.69 -26.70
N GLN A 457 28.31 -14.31 -27.87
CA GLN A 457 28.89 -14.65 -29.17
C GLN A 457 30.33 -14.16 -29.33
N PHE A 458 30.62 -12.95 -28.84
CA PHE A 458 31.99 -12.42 -28.80
C PHE A 458 32.89 -13.27 -27.89
N LYS A 459 32.40 -13.70 -26.72
CA LYS A 459 33.16 -14.59 -25.82
C LYS A 459 33.41 -15.97 -26.40
N PHE A 460 32.54 -16.45 -27.30
CA PHE A 460 32.79 -17.64 -28.12
C PHE A 460 33.74 -17.40 -29.32
N GLY A 461 34.33 -16.21 -29.44
CA GLY A 461 35.30 -15.91 -30.49
C GLY A 461 34.69 -15.49 -31.83
N SER A 462 33.42 -15.10 -31.88
CA SER A 462 32.79 -14.65 -33.12
C SER A 462 33.39 -13.34 -33.62
N SER A 463 34.07 -13.39 -34.77
CA SER A 463 34.64 -12.22 -35.46
C SER A 463 33.58 -11.25 -36.00
N LYS A 464 32.31 -11.65 -36.02
CA LYS A 464 31.19 -10.81 -36.49
C LYS A 464 30.76 -9.76 -35.45
N VAL A 465 31.20 -9.87 -34.20
CA VAL A 465 30.81 -8.95 -33.13
C VAL A 465 31.89 -7.88 -32.92
N ASN A 466 31.61 -6.66 -33.38
CA ASN A 466 32.47 -5.50 -33.13
C ASN A 466 32.11 -4.87 -31.77
N ILE A 467 32.96 -5.07 -30.76
CA ILE A 467 32.75 -4.57 -29.39
C ILE A 467 32.74 -3.04 -29.28
N PRO A 468 33.70 -2.30 -29.89
CA PRO A 468 33.62 -0.84 -29.93
C PRO A 468 32.28 -0.31 -30.47
N PHE A 469 31.81 -0.87 -31.58
CA PHE A 469 30.52 -0.51 -32.17
C PHE A 469 29.34 -0.88 -31.26
N LEU A 470 29.39 -2.06 -30.62
CA LEU A 470 28.36 -2.50 -29.67
C LEU A 470 28.26 -1.54 -28.47
N LYS A 471 29.41 -1.07 -27.96
CA LYS A 471 29.48 -0.09 -26.87
C LYS A 471 28.86 1.25 -27.29
N GLU A 472 29.19 1.75 -28.47
CA GLU A 472 28.60 2.98 -29.00
C GLU A 472 27.06 2.86 -29.16
N GLN A 473 26.58 1.71 -29.67
CA GLN A 473 25.14 1.44 -29.76
C GLN A 473 24.47 1.43 -28.37
N LEU A 474 25.09 0.80 -27.37
CA LEU A 474 24.60 0.78 -26.00
C LEU A 474 24.54 2.19 -25.41
N GLU A 475 25.59 3.00 -25.59
CA GLU A 475 25.67 4.38 -25.12
C GLU A 475 24.57 5.27 -25.72
N LYS A 476 24.20 5.07 -26.98
CA LYS A 476 23.10 5.79 -27.65
C LYS A 476 21.71 5.25 -27.32
N SER A 477 21.60 4.01 -26.88
CA SER A 477 20.30 3.39 -26.57
C SER A 477 19.71 3.93 -25.26
N LYS A 478 18.42 4.29 -25.28
CA LYS A 478 17.65 4.72 -24.10
C LYS A 478 16.86 3.57 -23.46
N ASP A 479 16.38 2.63 -24.28
CA ASP A 479 15.49 1.55 -23.84
C ASP A 479 16.25 0.23 -23.61
N VAL A 480 17.17 0.20 -22.65
CA VAL A 480 17.94 -1.01 -22.33
C VAL A 480 17.96 -1.23 -20.83
N PHE A 481 17.50 -2.40 -20.39
CA PHE A 481 17.62 -2.79 -18.99
C PHE A 481 19.10 -2.97 -18.61
N ASP A 482 19.51 -2.46 -17.45
CA ASP A 482 20.86 -2.58 -16.89
C ASP A 482 21.99 -2.25 -17.89
N LYS A 483 21.83 -1.11 -18.57
CA LYS A 483 22.81 -0.56 -19.53
C LYS A 483 24.21 -0.43 -18.91
N GLY A 484 24.30 -0.06 -17.62
CA GLY A 484 25.56 0.08 -16.91
C GLY A 484 26.36 -1.21 -16.89
N TRP A 485 25.75 -2.32 -16.50
CA TRP A 485 26.40 -3.63 -16.51
C TRP A 485 26.83 -4.06 -17.92
N LEU A 486 25.97 -3.87 -18.94
CA LEU A 486 26.32 -4.21 -20.32
C LEU A 486 27.55 -3.44 -20.81
N ILE A 487 27.61 -2.12 -20.56
CA ILE A 487 28.76 -1.28 -20.91
C ILE A 487 30.01 -1.77 -20.17
N GLU A 488 29.92 -2.12 -18.89
CA GLU A 488 31.04 -2.71 -18.14
C GLU A 488 31.56 -3.97 -18.83
N LYS A 489 30.66 -4.86 -19.28
CA LYS A 489 31.04 -6.11 -19.96
C LYS A 489 31.69 -5.89 -21.35
N THR A 490 31.41 -4.76 -22.02
CA THR A 490 32.11 -4.41 -23.28
C THR A 490 33.60 -4.07 -23.07
N ASN A 491 34.00 -3.69 -21.86
CA ASN A 491 35.40 -3.37 -21.57
C ASN A 491 36.26 -4.62 -21.28
N LEU A 492 35.66 -5.81 -21.22
CA LEU A 492 36.37 -7.06 -20.94
C LEU A 492 37.10 -7.58 -22.19
N LYS A 493 38.43 -7.74 -22.10
CA LYS A 493 39.22 -8.44 -23.14
C LYS A 493 38.80 -9.92 -23.25
N VAL A 494 38.97 -10.50 -24.44
CA VAL A 494 38.92 -11.97 -24.63
C VAL A 494 40.07 -12.56 -23.81
N LYS A 495 39.79 -13.62 -23.03
CA LYS A 495 40.84 -14.34 -22.29
C LYS A 495 41.60 -15.24 -23.23
#